data_AF-A0A317LWQ6-F1
#
_entry.id   AF-A0A317LWQ6-F1
#
_cell.length_a   1.000
_cell.length_b   1.000
_cell.length_c   1.000
_cell.angle_alpha   90.00
_cell.angle_beta   90.00
_cell.angle_gamma   90.00
#
_symmetry.space_group_name_H-M   'P 1'
#
loop_
_entity.id
_entity.type
_entity.pdbx_description
1 polymer ?
#
loop_
_entity_poly.entity_id
_entity_poly.type
_entity_poly.pdbx_seq_one_letter_code
_entity_poly.pdbx_strand_id
1 'polypeptide(L)'
;MRPMKQDFPIATFLEIKRNLGAARNHLEKEKAAWRTVRNTLTEAEKDELDKQFKATFENVEQTGNDRSVTKAQDTLHSLQQLVKKGASAHLMGNSENGPYNLAMLIVDIASINDKEELRIVADIIRTTIIADADLFSQEAYWGNGGINALEWLCILLAHGIDQEYTDLRTIDQYHCCYNIFPMLADQTQAIKKEYASLHPFDDFLISLRVSPQVTDLQEKIILHIICLDWAPLAKVQEYFGGSFFRRLAIFNIDWLTMLYPFEHEHLKSYIAAVLQNLDPTNVKYLLNSFTIDNKTRKHFRACFSQRPHWLLKHIVSSIPDIIFDLIRRNEKELLAPFLKHYKRELVMLQNKNGHTLLQHAMTSRGVVENTVQLLRQAGLVQSK
;
A
#
# COMPACT_ATOMS: atom_id res chain seq x y z
N MET A 1 -10.89 15.53 -20.43
CA MET A 1 -10.58 14.09 -20.57
C MET A 1 -9.07 13.93 -20.59
N ARG A 2 -8.46 13.39 -19.53
CA ARG A 2 -7.03 13.02 -19.59
C ARG A 2 -6.87 11.90 -20.65
N PRO A 3 -5.85 11.93 -21.51
CA PRO A 3 -5.54 10.80 -22.39
C PRO A 3 -5.35 9.55 -21.54
N MET A 4 -5.80 8.39 -22.03
CA MET A 4 -5.63 7.07 -21.38
C MET A 4 -4.15 6.92 -21.00
N LYS A 5 -3.82 7.20 -19.73
CA LYS A 5 -2.46 7.11 -19.21
C LYS A 5 -2.07 5.63 -19.11
N GLN A 6 -0.79 5.39 -19.36
CA GLN A 6 -0.10 4.11 -19.48
C GLN A 6 -0.65 2.97 -18.61
N ASP A 7 -0.76 1.79 -19.25
CA ASP A 7 -0.46 0.48 -18.67
C ASP A 7 0.71 0.61 -17.67
N PHE A 8 0.45 0.37 -16.37
CA PHE A 8 1.32 0.56 -15.18
C PHE A 8 2.50 1.54 -15.34
N PRO A 9 2.61 2.63 -14.55
CA PRO A 9 3.59 3.70 -14.75
C PRO A 9 5.04 3.26 -14.42
N ILE A 10 5.64 2.42 -15.26
CA ILE A 10 6.90 1.72 -15.01
C ILE A 10 8.07 2.69 -14.84
N ALA A 11 8.08 3.80 -15.60
CA ALA A 11 9.14 4.81 -15.47
C ALA A 11 9.12 5.47 -14.08
N THR A 12 7.94 5.88 -13.61
CA THR A 12 7.75 6.44 -12.27
C THR A 12 8.06 5.41 -11.18
N PHE A 13 7.64 4.16 -11.37
CA PHE A 13 7.98 3.06 -10.46
C PHE A 13 9.50 2.87 -10.32
N LEU A 14 10.26 2.88 -11.42
CA LEU A 14 11.71 2.71 -11.38
C LEU A 14 12.43 3.91 -10.75
N GLU A 15 11.92 5.11 -10.96
CA GLU A 15 12.40 6.30 -10.26
C GLU A 15 12.18 6.18 -8.74
N ILE A 16 10.97 5.82 -8.32
CA ILE A 16 10.63 5.58 -6.92
C ILE A 16 11.53 4.51 -6.31
N LYS A 17 11.69 3.36 -6.97
CA LYS A 17 12.52 2.25 -6.49
C LYS A 17 13.97 2.67 -6.24
N ARG A 18 14.53 3.47 -7.16
CA ARG A 18 15.89 4.02 -7.03
C ARG A 18 16.00 5.03 -5.89
N ASN A 19 15.05 5.95 -5.78
CA ASN A 19 15.04 6.98 -4.73
C ASN A 19 14.90 6.35 -3.34
N LEU A 20 14.02 5.37 -3.20
CA LEU A 20 13.84 4.59 -1.98
C LEU A 20 15.13 3.86 -1.60
N GLY A 21 15.77 3.16 -2.55
CA GLY A 21 17.03 2.47 -2.31
C GLY A 21 18.15 3.42 -1.86
N ALA A 22 18.26 4.60 -2.48
CA ALA A 22 19.23 5.62 -2.09
C ALA A 22 18.96 6.18 -0.68
N ALA A 23 17.70 6.52 -0.38
CA ALA A 23 17.29 7.05 0.91
C ALA A 23 17.56 6.04 2.05
N ARG A 24 17.24 4.76 1.84
CA ARG A 24 17.52 3.69 2.80
C ARG A 24 19.00 3.46 3.03
N ASN A 25 19.79 3.37 1.96
CA ASN A 25 21.24 3.22 2.09
C ASN A 25 21.86 4.38 2.87
N HIS A 26 21.35 5.60 2.68
CA HIS A 26 21.80 6.75 3.43
C HIS A 26 21.43 6.67 4.91
N LEU A 27 20.17 6.30 5.22
CA LEU A 27 19.70 6.13 6.60
C LEU A 27 20.45 5.02 7.34
N GLU A 28 20.67 3.88 6.71
CA GLU A 28 21.42 2.76 7.32
C GLU A 28 22.90 3.11 7.53
N LYS A 29 23.48 3.95 6.68
CA LYS A 29 24.82 4.50 6.91
C LYS A 29 24.86 5.39 8.15
N GLU A 30 23.85 6.23 8.35
CA GLU A 30 23.75 7.09 9.54
C GLU A 30 23.53 6.26 10.82
N LYS A 31 22.64 5.26 10.79
CA LYS A 31 22.46 4.30 11.88
C LYS A 31 23.75 3.55 12.21
N ALA A 32 24.50 3.10 11.20
CA ALA A 32 25.78 2.41 11.42
C ALA A 32 26.83 3.32 12.06
N ALA A 33 26.90 4.59 11.64
CA ALA A 33 27.78 5.58 12.27
C ALA A 33 27.39 5.83 13.73
N TRP A 34 26.09 6.02 14.01
CA TRP A 34 25.57 6.15 15.36
C TRP A 34 25.88 4.92 16.24
N ARG A 35 25.64 3.69 15.73
CA ARG A 35 25.97 2.44 16.44
C ARG A 35 27.45 2.35 16.79
N THR A 36 28.32 2.83 15.90
CA THR A 36 29.78 2.85 16.15
C THR A 36 30.12 3.72 17.36
N VAL A 37 29.53 4.92 17.45
CA VAL A 37 29.71 5.81 18.62
C VAL A 37 29.11 5.21 19.88
N ARG A 38 27.88 4.69 19.79
CA ARG A 38 27.20 4.08 20.95
C ARG A 38 27.99 2.90 21.53
N ASN A 39 28.65 2.11 20.69
CA ASN A 39 29.43 0.95 21.12
C ASN A 39 30.73 1.30 21.87
N THR A 40 31.19 2.55 21.83
CA THR A 40 32.35 3.01 22.61
C THR A 40 31.99 3.43 24.04
N LEU A 41 30.69 3.57 24.34
CA LEU A 41 30.20 4.02 25.64
C LEU A 41 30.07 2.86 26.63
N THR A 42 30.25 3.16 27.91
CA THR A 42 29.88 2.27 29.01
C THR A 42 28.34 2.21 29.16
N GLU A 43 27.84 1.17 29.82
CA GLU A 43 26.38 1.04 30.06
C GLU A 43 25.82 2.20 30.89
N ALA A 44 26.57 2.71 31.88
CA ALA A 44 26.14 3.87 32.66
C ALA A 44 26.01 5.15 31.83
N GLU A 45 26.92 5.37 30.87
CA GLU A 45 26.85 6.51 29.94
C GLU A 45 25.67 6.36 28.97
N LYS A 46 25.42 5.14 28.46
CA LYS A 46 24.25 4.85 27.62
C LYS A 46 22.96 5.16 28.38
N ASP A 47 22.80 4.64 29.59
CA ASP A 47 21.60 4.84 30.40
C ASP A 47 21.30 6.32 30.67
N GLU A 48 22.34 7.11 30.97
CA GLU A 48 22.19 8.55 31.22
C GLU A 48 21.81 9.31 29.94
N LEU A 49 22.49 9.03 28.82
CA LEU A 49 22.19 9.65 27.54
C LEU A 49 20.79 9.28 27.04
N ASP A 50 20.35 8.05 27.25
CA ASP A 50 19.05 7.56 26.79
C ASP A 50 17.91 8.17 27.62
N LYS A 51 18.12 8.40 28.93
CA LYS A 51 17.21 9.18 29.77
C LYS A 51 17.12 10.64 29.32
N GLN A 52 18.25 11.26 29.00
CA GLN A 52 18.28 12.63 28.47
C GLN A 52 17.57 12.71 27.12
N PHE A 53 17.77 11.72 26.24
CA PHE A 53 17.07 11.64 24.96
C PHE A 53 15.57 11.57 25.15
N LYS A 54 15.09 10.64 26.00
CA LYS A 54 13.68 10.50 26.33
C LYS A 54 13.08 11.80 26.84
N ALA A 55 13.67 12.39 27.87
CA ALA A 55 13.17 13.63 28.47
C ALA A 55 13.16 14.80 27.47
N THR A 56 14.17 14.87 26.59
CA THR A 56 14.23 15.89 25.53
C THR A 56 13.14 15.66 24.48
N PHE A 57 12.89 14.40 24.10
CA PHE A 57 11.85 14.06 23.14
C PHE A 57 10.43 14.33 23.68
N GLU A 58 10.18 14.03 24.96
CA GLU A 58 8.88 14.30 25.60
C GLU A 58 8.53 15.80 25.62
N ASN A 59 9.53 16.70 25.55
CA ASN A 59 9.27 18.15 25.41
C ASN A 59 8.70 18.54 24.03
N VAL A 60 8.75 17.65 23.03
CA VAL A 60 8.09 17.87 21.72
C VAL A 60 6.58 18.03 21.91
N GLU A 61 5.96 17.24 22.81
CA GLU A 61 4.53 17.33 23.14
C GLU A 61 4.14 18.74 23.62
N GLN A 62 4.95 19.31 24.53
CA GLN A 62 4.73 20.66 25.06
C GLN A 62 4.89 21.74 23.99
N THR A 63 5.73 21.47 22.99
CA THR A 63 5.89 22.34 21.82
C THR A 63 4.65 22.32 20.93
N GLY A 64 3.94 21.20 20.82
CA GLY A 64 2.67 21.11 20.10
C GLY A 64 1.53 21.94 20.71
N ASN A 65 1.56 22.11 22.05
CA ASN A 65 0.59 22.92 22.80
C ASN A 65 0.92 24.44 22.81
N ASP A 66 2.21 24.80 22.69
CA ASP A 66 2.70 26.18 22.62
C ASP A 66 3.59 26.38 21.38
N ARG A 67 2.96 26.20 20.21
CA ARG A 67 3.58 26.06 18.89
C ARG A 67 4.56 27.18 18.58
N SER A 68 5.83 26.83 18.69
CA SER A 68 6.95 27.73 18.47
C SER A 68 8.02 27.02 17.67
N VAL A 69 8.26 27.52 16.45
CA VAL A 69 9.34 27.06 15.58
C VAL A 69 10.69 27.07 16.32
N THR A 70 10.94 28.08 17.15
CA THR A 70 12.17 28.17 17.96
C THR A 70 12.29 27.01 18.94
N LYS A 71 11.23 26.70 19.70
CA LYS A 71 11.24 25.57 20.65
C LYS A 71 11.42 24.22 19.95
N ALA A 72 10.77 24.04 18.81
CA ALA A 72 10.93 22.83 18.00
C ALA A 72 12.38 22.71 17.49
N GLN A 73 12.97 23.82 17.05
CA GLN A 73 14.34 23.88 16.56
C GLN A 73 15.38 23.60 17.66
N ASP A 74 15.17 24.14 18.86
CA ASP A 74 16.02 23.89 20.03
C ASP A 74 15.94 22.42 20.49
N THR A 75 14.75 21.85 20.43
CA THR A 75 14.52 20.43 20.72
C THR A 75 15.23 19.55 19.70
N LEU A 76 15.08 19.83 18.40
CA LEU A 76 15.82 19.13 17.33
C LEU A 76 17.33 19.23 17.54
N HIS A 77 17.86 20.43 17.84
CA HIS A 77 19.30 20.60 18.07
C HIS A 77 19.77 19.74 19.23
N SER A 78 19.03 19.76 20.35
CA SER A 78 19.35 18.98 21.55
C SER A 78 19.35 17.48 21.26
N LEU A 79 18.32 16.97 20.57
CA LEU A 79 18.25 15.56 20.14
C LEU A 79 19.42 15.19 19.22
N GLN A 80 19.75 16.02 18.24
CA GLN A 80 20.88 15.77 17.35
C GLN A 80 22.22 15.73 18.09
N GLN A 81 22.43 16.58 19.11
CA GLN A 81 23.64 16.51 19.93
C GLN A 81 23.69 15.25 20.79
N LEU A 82 22.56 14.80 21.33
CA LEU A 82 22.48 13.55 22.09
C LEU A 82 22.76 12.34 21.19
N VAL A 83 22.18 12.28 19.99
CA VAL A 83 22.45 11.21 19.01
C VAL A 83 23.92 11.20 18.60
N LYS A 84 24.55 12.36 18.38
CA LYS A 84 26.00 12.45 18.11
C LYS A 84 26.86 11.89 19.25
N LYS A 85 26.36 11.92 20.49
CA LYS A 85 27.02 11.32 21.66
C LYS A 85 26.71 9.84 21.85
N GLY A 86 25.83 9.24 21.04
CA GLY A 86 25.44 7.82 21.12
C GLY A 86 24.15 7.54 21.90
N ALA A 87 23.35 8.57 22.20
CA ALA A 87 22.04 8.41 22.83
C ALA A 87 21.06 7.65 21.93
N SER A 88 20.15 6.89 22.54
CA SER A 88 19.15 6.03 21.90
C SER A 88 17.73 6.42 22.31
N ALA A 89 16.79 6.17 21.41
CA ALA A 89 15.36 6.32 21.62
C ALA A 89 14.71 5.11 22.34
N HIS A 90 15.48 4.08 22.74
CA HIS A 90 14.93 2.82 23.24
C HIS A 90 14.13 2.92 24.56
N LEU A 91 14.30 3.99 25.36
CA LEU A 91 13.56 4.22 26.61
C LEU A 91 12.23 4.99 26.43
N MET A 92 11.94 5.44 25.20
CA MET A 92 10.67 6.10 24.90
C MET A 92 9.48 5.18 25.18
N GLY A 93 8.33 5.77 25.54
CA GLY A 93 7.12 5.02 25.88
C GLY A 93 6.56 4.24 24.70
N ASN A 94 5.99 3.06 24.98
CA ASN A 94 5.38 2.21 23.96
C ASN A 94 3.84 2.26 23.96
N SER A 95 3.22 2.58 25.10
CA SER A 95 1.76 2.63 25.19
C SER A 95 1.19 3.89 24.53
N GLU A 96 0.08 3.68 23.86
CA GLU A 96 -0.84 4.66 23.29
C GLU A 96 -1.43 5.65 24.32
N ASN A 97 -1.42 5.29 25.60
CA ASN A 97 -1.82 6.14 26.74
C ASN A 97 -0.63 6.50 27.64
N GLY A 98 0.59 6.19 27.19
CA GLY A 98 1.83 6.38 27.94
C GLY A 98 2.48 7.74 27.68
N PRO A 99 3.77 7.88 28.07
CA PRO A 99 4.57 9.05 27.73
C PRO A 99 4.70 9.25 26.22
N TYR A 100 4.90 10.50 25.81
CA TYR A 100 4.99 10.90 24.42
C TYR A 100 6.00 10.09 23.62
N ASN A 101 5.58 9.58 22.46
CA ASN A 101 6.37 8.66 21.64
C ASN A 101 6.32 8.99 20.13
N LEU A 102 7.01 8.22 19.31
CA LEU A 102 7.13 8.48 17.88
C LEU A 102 5.78 8.40 17.14
N ALA A 103 4.92 7.44 17.49
CA ALA A 103 3.61 7.32 16.87
C ALA A 103 2.73 8.53 17.20
N MET A 104 2.81 9.03 18.44
CA MET A 104 2.08 10.25 18.85
C MET A 104 2.56 11.47 18.06
N LEU A 105 3.87 11.59 17.83
CA LEU A 105 4.42 12.66 16.97
C LEU A 105 3.95 12.57 15.51
N ILE A 106 3.77 11.37 14.95
CA ILE A 106 3.21 11.19 13.61
C ILE A 106 1.76 11.68 13.56
N VAL A 107 0.95 11.35 14.57
CA VAL A 107 -0.44 11.82 14.68
C VAL A 107 -0.50 13.34 14.74
N ASP A 108 0.38 13.95 15.52
CA ASP A 108 0.40 15.40 15.74
C ASP A 108 0.76 16.22 14.50
N ILE A 109 1.30 15.61 13.44
CA ILE A 109 1.53 16.28 12.13
C ILE A 109 0.24 16.94 11.62
N ALA A 110 -0.90 16.28 11.82
CA ALA A 110 -2.23 16.80 11.45
C ALA A 110 -2.55 18.15 12.13
N SER A 111 -1.98 18.36 13.30
CA SER A 111 -2.18 19.56 14.08
C SER A 111 -1.30 20.71 13.58
N ILE A 112 -0.10 20.47 13.05
CA ILE A 112 0.92 21.48 12.73
C ILE A 112 0.60 22.23 11.44
N ASN A 113 0.51 23.56 11.49
CA ASN A 113 0.18 24.40 10.33
C ASN A 113 1.39 25.15 9.75
N ASP A 114 2.47 25.30 10.52
CA ASP A 114 3.67 25.99 10.06
C ASP A 114 4.58 25.05 9.26
N LYS A 115 5.04 25.52 8.10
CA LYS A 115 5.84 24.73 7.17
C LYS A 115 7.25 24.44 7.69
N GLU A 116 7.87 25.39 8.38
CA GLU A 116 9.19 25.17 8.97
C GLU A 116 9.10 24.24 10.17
N GLU A 117 8.05 24.36 10.99
CA GLU A 117 7.77 23.42 12.08
C GLU A 117 7.59 21.99 11.54
N LEU A 118 6.84 21.80 10.45
CA LEU A 118 6.71 20.49 9.78
C LEU A 118 8.06 19.93 9.32
N ARG A 119 8.93 20.77 8.75
CA ARG A 119 10.29 20.37 8.35
C ARG A 119 11.12 19.92 9.56
N ILE A 120 11.07 20.69 10.65
CA ILE A 120 11.76 20.37 11.90
C ILE A 120 11.24 19.04 12.48
N VAL A 121 9.92 18.82 12.48
CA VAL A 121 9.33 17.55 12.96
C VAL A 121 9.77 16.37 12.12
N ALA A 122 9.84 16.49 10.79
CA ALA A 122 10.39 15.45 9.94
C ALA A 122 11.86 15.12 10.29
N ASP A 123 12.66 16.14 10.61
CA ASP A 123 14.05 15.97 11.05
C ASP A 123 14.15 15.34 12.45
N ILE A 124 13.23 15.65 13.37
CA ILE A 124 13.12 15.00 14.69
C ILE A 124 12.81 13.52 14.50
N ILE A 125 11.82 13.18 13.68
CA ILE A 125 11.44 11.79 13.37
C ILE A 125 12.63 11.02 12.79
N ARG A 126 13.35 11.59 11.82
CA ARG A 126 14.57 10.97 11.27
C ARG A 126 15.62 10.75 12.36
N THR A 127 15.87 11.74 13.21
CA THR A 127 16.84 11.67 14.31
C THR A 127 16.49 10.53 15.27
N THR A 128 15.21 10.38 15.60
CA THR A 128 14.67 9.31 16.45
C THR A 128 14.81 7.93 15.79
N ILE A 129 14.59 7.80 14.49
CA ILE A 129 14.82 6.56 13.73
C ILE A 129 16.31 6.18 13.71
N ILE A 130 17.22 7.16 13.55
CA ILE A 130 18.68 6.93 13.62
C ILE A 130 19.09 6.43 15.01
N ALA A 131 18.45 6.95 16.06
CA ALA A 131 18.65 6.56 17.46
C ALA A 131 18.00 5.22 17.85
N ASP A 132 17.55 4.43 16.88
CA ASP A 132 17.02 3.07 17.04
C ASP A 132 15.70 3.01 17.84
N ALA A 133 14.78 3.94 17.55
CA ALA A 133 13.42 3.90 18.10
C ALA A 133 12.70 2.58 17.76
N ASP A 134 11.91 2.06 18.71
CA ASP A 134 11.11 0.86 18.50
C ASP A 134 9.85 1.18 17.68
N LEU A 135 10.02 1.19 16.35
CA LEU A 135 8.97 1.53 15.39
C LEU A 135 7.74 0.60 15.46
N PHE A 136 7.85 -0.57 16.08
CA PHE A 136 6.81 -1.59 16.09
C PHE A 136 6.03 -1.68 17.39
N SER A 137 6.52 -1.07 18.46
CA SER A 137 5.89 -1.13 19.78
C SER A 137 5.49 0.24 20.28
N GLN A 138 6.00 1.31 19.69
CA GLN A 138 5.54 2.67 19.97
C GLN A 138 4.21 2.92 19.27
N GLU A 139 3.15 3.04 20.07
CA GLU A 139 1.78 3.17 19.60
C GLU A 139 1.17 4.51 19.97
N ALA A 140 0.23 4.97 19.15
CA ALA A 140 -0.64 6.10 19.45
C ALA A 140 -2.10 5.69 19.32
N TYR A 141 -2.96 6.38 20.08
CA TYR A 141 -4.33 5.98 20.33
C TYR A 141 -5.19 5.93 19.07
N TRP A 142 -5.75 4.76 18.75
CA TRP A 142 -6.69 4.53 17.65
C TRP A 142 -7.88 3.70 18.10
N GLY A 143 -9.06 4.32 18.21
CA GLY A 143 -10.30 3.65 18.57
C GLY A 143 -10.28 3.09 20.00
N ASN A 144 -10.12 1.77 20.16
CA ASN A 144 -10.05 1.13 21.48
C ASN A 144 -8.66 0.54 21.79
N GLY A 145 -7.63 0.94 21.04
CA GLY A 145 -6.26 0.45 21.23
C GLY A 145 -5.22 1.40 20.66
N GLY A 146 -4.01 0.89 20.41
CA GLY A 146 -2.92 1.62 19.78
C GLY A 146 -2.58 1.06 18.40
N ILE A 147 -2.09 1.92 17.52
CA ILE A 147 -1.42 1.52 16.28
C ILE A 147 -0.07 2.25 16.17
N ASN A 148 0.87 1.63 15.47
CA ASN A 148 2.23 2.14 15.39
C ASN A 148 2.40 3.30 14.39
N ALA A 149 3.59 3.89 14.39
CA ALA A 149 3.93 5.05 13.55
C ALA A 149 3.71 4.82 12.05
N LEU A 150 4.00 3.62 11.54
CA LEU A 150 3.84 3.31 10.12
C LEU A 150 2.36 3.13 9.75
N GLU A 151 1.58 2.45 10.59
CA GLU A 151 0.14 2.27 10.40
C GLU A 151 -0.57 3.63 10.37
N TRP A 152 -0.25 4.51 11.33
CA TRP A 152 -0.73 5.90 11.33
C TRP A 152 -0.37 6.64 10.05
N LEU A 153 0.87 6.52 9.60
CA LEU A 153 1.32 7.19 8.39
C LEU A 153 0.59 6.70 7.14
N CYS A 154 0.35 5.39 7.05
CA CYS A 154 -0.47 4.80 6.00
C CYS A 154 -1.89 5.37 6.00
N ILE A 155 -2.53 5.50 7.17
CA ILE A 155 -3.88 6.06 7.31
C ILE A 155 -3.90 7.54 6.86
N LEU A 156 -2.98 8.36 7.36
CA LEU A 156 -2.88 9.78 7.01
C LEU A 156 -2.70 9.98 5.50
N LEU A 157 -1.78 9.22 4.88
CA LEU A 157 -1.51 9.29 3.44
C LEU A 157 -2.69 8.78 2.59
N ALA A 158 -3.44 7.81 3.11
CA ALA A 158 -4.60 7.23 2.45
C ALA A 158 -5.83 8.16 2.50
N HIS A 159 -6.07 8.83 3.62
CA HIS A 159 -7.16 9.80 3.78
C HIS A 159 -7.00 11.01 2.85
N GLY A 160 -5.78 11.48 2.63
CA GLY A 160 -5.54 12.67 1.81
C GLY A 160 -5.69 13.96 2.61
N ILE A 161 -6.06 15.06 1.94
CA ILE A 161 -6.28 16.37 2.57
C ILE A 161 -7.70 16.88 2.34
N ASP A 162 -8.13 17.76 3.25
CA ASP A 162 -9.29 18.66 3.10
C ASP A 162 -10.63 17.92 2.90
N GLN A 163 -10.90 16.93 3.76
CA GLN A 163 -12.20 16.25 3.86
C GLN A 163 -12.72 16.30 5.29
N GLU A 164 -14.05 16.22 5.45
CA GLU A 164 -14.73 16.20 6.77
C GLU A 164 -14.23 15.11 7.73
N TYR A 165 -13.47 14.13 7.23
CA TYR A 165 -12.96 12.98 7.96
C TYR A 165 -11.44 12.77 7.78
N THR A 166 -10.70 13.74 7.24
CA THR A 166 -9.23 13.67 7.12
C THR A 166 -8.57 14.38 8.29
N ASP A 167 -7.58 13.75 8.89
CA ASP A 167 -6.75 14.39 9.91
C ASP A 167 -5.88 15.51 9.31
N LEU A 168 -5.37 15.31 8.09
CA LEU A 168 -4.56 16.31 7.39
C LEU A 168 -5.42 17.37 6.67
N ARG A 169 -5.04 18.64 6.83
CA ARG A 169 -5.75 19.82 6.32
C ARG A 169 -4.98 20.56 5.22
N THR A 170 -3.66 20.41 5.15
CA THR A 170 -2.82 21.16 4.19
C THR A 170 -1.92 20.25 3.36
N ILE A 171 -1.53 20.75 2.19
CA ILE A 171 -0.59 20.05 1.30
C ILE A 171 0.81 19.90 1.93
N ASP A 172 1.24 20.86 2.74
CA ASP A 172 2.55 20.79 3.42
C ASP A 172 2.54 19.68 4.49
N GLN A 173 1.44 19.49 5.23
CA GLN A 173 1.27 18.35 6.16
C GLN A 173 1.34 17.02 5.41
N TYR A 174 0.66 16.92 4.27
CA TYR A 174 0.69 15.71 3.44
C TYR A 174 2.10 15.43 2.90
N HIS A 175 2.81 16.46 2.45
CA HIS A 175 4.20 16.32 2.01
C HIS A 175 5.14 15.90 3.14
N CYS A 176 4.93 16.39 4.36
CA CYS A 176 5.66 15.94 5.53
C CYS A 176 5.51 14.42 5.70
N CYS A 177 4.27 13.93 5.78
CA CYS A 177 3.97 12.50 5.86
C CYS A 177 4.58 11.70 4.70
N TYR A 178 4.44 12.19 3.47
CA TYR A 178 4.95 11.53 2.27
C TYR A 178 6.48 11.37 2.31
N ASN A 179 7.20 12.37 2.83
CA ASN A 179 8.65 12.36 2.93
C ASN A 179 9.16 11.45 4.05
N ILE A 180 8.40 11.30 5.13
CA ILE A 180 8.73 10.43 6.26
C ILE A 180 8.52 8.95 5.91
N PHE A 181 7.50 8.64 5.08
CA PHE A 181 7.12 7.26 4.72
C PHE A 181 8.30 6.35 4.33
N PRO A 182 9.19 6.71 3.38
CA PRO A 182 10.30 5.86 2.99
C PRO A 182 11.35 5.64 4.10
N MET A 183 11.37 6.45 5.17
CA MET A 183 12.27 6.31 6.31
C MET A 183 11.77 5.25 7.31
N LEU A 184 10.44 5.13 7.44
CA LEU A 184 9.80 4.17 8.34
C LEU A 184 9.54 2.84 7.65
N ALA A 185 9.06 2.86 6.41
CA ALA A 185 8.69 1.65 5.70
C ALA A 185 9.94 0.84 5.32
N ASP A 186 9.95 -0.46 5.61
CA ASP A 186 10.99 -1.42 5.18
C ASP A 186 10.40 -2.78 4.74
N GLN A 187 11.10 -3.47 3.82
CA GLN A 187 10.74 -4.81 3.35
C GLN A 187 10.69 -5.83 4.50
N THR A 188 11.51 -5.65 5.55
CA THR A 188 11.52 -6.55 6.71
C THR A 188 10.29 -6.42 7.60
N GLN A 189 9.52 -5.33 7.47
CA GLN A 189 8.34 -5.06 8.31
C GLN A 189 7.11 -5.88 7.91
N ALA A 190 7.05 -6.37 6.66
CA ALA A 190 6.01 -7.31 6.24
C ALA A 190 6.13 -8.68 6.95
N ILE A 191 7.27 -8.96 7.59
CA ILE A 191 7.64 -10.31 8.04
C ILE A 191 7.60 -10.45 9.58
N LYS A 192 7.56 -9.35 10.35
CA LYS A 192 7.73 -9.40 11.81
C LYS A 192 6.54 -8.81 12.59
N LYS A 193 5.49 -9.61 12.75
CA LYS A 193 4.77 -9.87 14.02
C LYS A 193 3.50 -10.69 13.70
N GLU A 194 3.33 -11.81 14.41
CA GLU A 194 2.05 -12.54 14.55
C GLU A 194 0.93 -11.66 15.14
N TYR A 195 1.26 -10.45 15.62
CA TYR A 195 0.42 -9.61 16.46
C TYR A 195 -0.01 -8.26 15.85
N ALA A 196 0.42 -7.88 14.64
CA ALA A 196 -0.15 -6.70 13.98
C ALA A 196 -1.57 -7.03 13.48
N SER A 197 -2.57 -6.27 13.93
CA SER A 197 -3.99 -6.50 13.62
C SER A 197 -4.26 -6.41 12.12
N LEU A 198 -3.53 -5.55 11.40
CA LEU A 198 -3.62 -5.37 9.95
C LEU A 198 -2.20 -5.18 9.35
N HIS A 199 -2.04 -5.46 8.05
CA HIS A 199 -0.78 -5.21 7.34
C HIS A 199 -0.76 -3.74 6.87
N PRO A 200 0.37 -3.00 6.90
CA PRO A 200 0.37 -1.57 6.59
C PRO A 200 -0.19 -1.20 5.21
N PHE A 201 -0.03 -2.07 4.21
CA PHE A 201 -0.67 -1.85 2.91
C PHE A 201 -2.19 -2.03 2.97
N ASP A 202 -2.65 -2.99 3.76
CA ASP A 202 -4.08 -3.22 3.95
C ASP A 202 -4.72 -2.01 4.64
N ASP A 203 -4.06 -1.44 5.65
CA ASP A 203 -4.49 -0.19 6.31
C ASP A 203 -4.58 0.98 5.33
N PHE A 204 -3.54 1.17 4.51
CA PHE A 204 -3.53 2.20 3.49
C PHE A 204 -4.71 2.01 2.53
N LEU A 205 -4.91 0.80 2.00
CA LEU A 205 -5.95 0.54 1.02
C LEU A 205 -7.36 0.65 1.60
N ILE A 206 -7.59 0.17 2.83
CA ILE A 206 -8.88 0.28 3.54
C ILE A 206 -9.17 1.75 3.90
N SER A 207 -8.15 2.51 4.24
CA SER A 207 -8.30 3.93 4.59
C SER A 207 -8.36 4.82 3.35
N LEU A 208 -8.00 4.34 2.16
CA LEU A 208 -7.93 5.18 0.95
C LEU A 208 -9.23 5.95 0.67
N ARG A 209 -9.12 7.26 0.43
CA ARG A 209 -10.21 8.17 0.05
C ARG A 209 -9.80 9.00 -1.18
N VAL A 210 -10.80 9.49 -1.91
CA VAL A 210 -10.58 10.36 -3.09
C VAL A 210 -10.14 11.73 -2.60
N SER A 211 -8.88 12.11 -2.75
CA SER A 211 -8.42 13.48 -2.47
C SER A 211 -7.75 14.05 -3.74
N PRO A 212 -8.47 14.82 -4.56
CA PRO A 212 -8.00 15.29 -5.87
C PRO A 212 -6.67 16.06 -5.82
N GLN A 213 -6.42 16.77 -4.72
CA GLN A 213 -5.24 17.59 -4.50
C GLN A 213 -3.96 16.76 -4.37
N VAL A 214 -4.08 15.51 -3.90
CA VAL A 214 -2.95 14.62 -3.61
C VAL A 214 -3.06 13.26 -4.31
N THR A 215 -3.99 13.09 -5.26
CA THR A 215 -4.20 11.81 -5.98
C THR A 215 -2.92 11.31 -6.64
N ASP A 216 -2.15 12.20 -7.29
CA ASP A 216 -0.87 11.84 -7.92
C ASP A 216 0.16 11.39 -6.85
N LEU A 217 0.08 11.87 -5.61
CA LEU A 217 0.93 11.41 -4.50
C LEU A 217 0.43 10.09 -3.91
N GLN A 218 -0.89 9.89 -3.78
CA GLN A 218 -1.48 8.61 -3.39
C GLN A 218 -1.07 7.49 -4.35
N GLU A 219 -1.06 7.77 -5.67
CA GLU A 219 -0.52 6.86 -6.68
C GLU A 219 0.95 6.55 -6.44
N LYS A 220 1.77 7.57 -6.15
CA LYS A 220 3.19 7.34 -5.81
C LYS A 220 3.35 6.52 -4.54
N ILE A 221 2.50 6.66 -3.53
CA ILE A 221 2.55 5.81 -2.32
C ILE A 221 2.22 4.36 -2.66
N ILE A 222 1.20 4.09 -3.49
CA ILE A 222 0.92 2.73 -3.99
C ILE A 222 2.16 2.16 -4.68
N LEU A 223 2.83 2.94 -5.54
CA LEU A 223 4.05 2.48 -6.21
C LEU A 223 5.23 2.27 -5.24
N HIS A 224 5.37 3.11 -4.20
CA HIS A 224 6.38 2.89 -3.14
C HIS A 224 6.14 1.55 -2.45
N ILE A 225 4.90 1.29 -2.04
CA ILE A 225 4.51 0.04 -1.40
C ILE A 225 4.77 -1.17 -2.31
N ILE A 226 4.45 -1.08 -3.61
CA ILE A 226 4.78 -2.13 -4.59
C ILE A 226 6.30 -2.37 -4.66
N CYS A 227 7.14 -1.32 -4.52
CA CYS A 227 8.60 -1.50 -4.42
C CYS A 227 9.04 -2.29 -3.18
N LEU A 228 8.20 -2.34 -2.15
CA LEU A 228 8.46 -3.09 -0.90
C LEU A 228 8.03 -4.54 -0.99
N ASP A 229 7.50 -4.97 -2.13
CA ASP A 229 6.88 -6.29 -2.33
C ASP A 229 5.73 -6.56 -1.34
N TRP A 230 5.12 -5.49 -0.81
CA TRP A 230 3.95 -5.56 0.04
C TRP A 230 2.74 -5.89 -0.82
N ALA A 231 2.27 -7.13 -0.75
CA ALA A 231 1.09 -7.58 -1.48
C ALA A 231 -0.20 -7.12 -0.77
N PRO A 232 -1.25 -6.73 -1.51
CA PRO A 232 -2.55 -6.54 -0.92
C PRO A 232 -3.10 -7.90 -0.45
N LEU A 233 -3.99 -7.90 0.55
CA LEU A 233 -4.67 -9.10 1.05
C LEU A 233 -3.71 -10.11 1.72
N ALA A 234 -2.60 -9.64 2.28
CA ALA A 234 -1.56 -10.50 2.87
C ALA A 234 -2.03 -11.30 4.09
N LYS A 235 -3.16 -10.93 4.69
CA LYS A 235 -3.86 -11.72 5.72
C LYS A 235 -5.29 -12.00 5.29
N VAL A 236 -5.85 -13.13 5.74
CA VAL A 236 -7.28 -13.46 5.66
C VAL A 236 -8.04 -12.47 6.52
N GLN A 237 -8.24 -11.25 6.02
CA GLN A 237 -9.03 -10.26 6.73
C GLN A 237 -10.47 -10.32 6.23
N GLU A 238 -11.39 -10.46 7.17
CA GLU A 238 -12.84 -10.37 6.94
C GLU A 238 -13.27 -9.03 6.28
N TYR A 239 -12.39 -8.02 6.31
CA TYR A 239 -12.62 -6.68 5.77
C TYR A 239 -12.44 -6.57 4.25
N PHE A 240 -11.72 -7.50 3.60
CA PHE A 240 -11.55 -7.50 2.14
C PHE A 240 -12.67 -8.25 1.41
N GLY A 241 -13.91 -7.80 1.62
CA GLY A 241 -15.07 -8.29 0.87
C GLY A 241 -15.19 -7.67 -0.53
N GLY A 242 -16.20 -8.10 -1.30
CA GLY A 242 -16.51 -7.50 -2.62
C GLY A 242 -16.76 -5.99 -2.60
N SER A 243 -17.15 -5.43 -1.45
CA SER A 243 -17.30 -3.98 -1.23
C SER A 243 -15.98 -3.22 -1.36
N PHE A 244 -14.85 -3.83 -0.99
CA PHE A 244 -13.53 -3.19 -1.03
C PHE A 244 -13.09 -2.86 -2.46
N PHE A 245 -13.00 -3.87 -3.34
CA PHE A 245 -12.59 -3.67 -4.73
C PHE A 245 -13.58 -2.77 -5.46
N ARG A 246 -14.88 -2.92 -5.17
CA ARG A 246 -15.93 -2.06 -5.72
C ARG A 246 -15.71 -0.59 -5.35
N ARG A 247 -15.34 -0.30 -4.10
CA ARG A 247 -15.05 1.06 -3.64
C ARG A 247 -13.87 1.65 -4.41
N LEU A 248 -12.77 0.91 -4.54
CA LEU A 248 -11.60 1.37 -5.31
C LEU A 248 -11.94 1.64 -6.77
N ALA A 249 -12.71 0.76 -7.42
CA ALA A 249 -13.17 0.97 -8.80
C ALA A 249 -14.00 2.25 -8.98
N ILE A 250 -14.82 2.60 -7.98
CA ILE A 250 -15.63 3.83 -7.98
C ILE A 250 -14.75 5.07 -7.80
N PHE A 251 -13.75 5.00 -6.92
CA PHE A 251 -12.84 6.10 -6.65
C PHE A 251 -11.91 6.37 -7.82
N ASN A 252 -11.13 5.36 -8.22
CA ASN A 252 -10.21 5.42 -9.34
C ASN A 252 -9.91 4.00 -9.83
N ILE A 253 -10.46 3.65 -10.99
CA ILE A 253 -10.26 2.33 -11.60
C ILE A 253 -8.80 2.04 -11.94
N ASP A 254 -8.00 3.08 -12.18
CA ASP A 254 -6.58 2.95 -12.52
C ASP A 254 -5.77 2.41 -11.33
N TRP A 255 -6.23 2.65 -10.09
CA TRP A 255 -5.61 2.07 -8.91
C TRP A 255 -5.76 0.55 -8.87
N LEU A 256 -6.91 0.01 -9.29
CA LEU A 256 -7.07 -1.44 -9.37
C LEU A 256 -6.11 -2.06 -10.40
N THR A 257 -5.94 -1.45 -11.57
CA THR A 257 -5.00 -1.97 -12.57
C THR A 257 -3.54 -1.72 -12.20
N MET A 258 -3.24 -0.73 -11.34
CA MET A 258 -1.92 -0.58 -10.72
C MET A 258 -1.58 -1.70 -9.73
N LEU A 259 -2.54 -2.16 -8.93
CA LEU A 259 -2.34 -3.26 -7.96
C LEU A 259 -2.07 -4.61 -8.65
N TYR A 260 -2.58 -4.77 -9.87
CA TYR A 260 -2.40 -5.95 -10.71
C TYR A 260 -1.68 -5.56 -12.01
N PRO A 261 -0.39 -5.21 -11.93
CA PRO A 261 0.35 -4.70 -13.08
C PRO A 261 0.69 -5.80 -14.07
N PHE A 262 1.06 -5.46 -15.31
CA PHE A 262 1.60 -6.44 -16.23
C PHE A 262 2.93 -7.02 -15.76
N GLU A 263 3.25 -8.21 -16.27
CA GLU A 263 4.52 -8.85 -15.95
C GLU A 263 5.70 -8.01 -16.46
N HIS A 264 6.59 -7.67 -15.54
CA HIS A 264 7.82 -6.92 -15.80
C HIS A 264 8.93 -7.48 -14.91
N GLU A 265 10.18 -7.45 -15.38
CA GLU A 265 11.33 -8.00 -14.64
C GLU A 265 11.43 -7.46 -13.21
N HIS A 266 11.33 -6.14 -13.05
CA HIS A 266 11.37 -5.47 -11.74
C HIS A 266 10.17 -5.70 -10.81
N LEU A 267 9.09 -6.33 -11.30
CA LEU A 267 7.85 -6.60 -10.55
C LEU A 267 7.68 -8.09 -10.20
N LYS A 268 8.62 -8.96 -10.60
CA LYS A 268 8.49 -10.42 -10.38
C LYS A 268 8.31 -10.80 -8.91
N SER A 269 9.04 -10.14 -8.00
CA SER A 269 8.96 -10.38 -6.55
C SER A 269 7.57 -10.01 -6.01
N TYR A 270 7.13 -8.77 -6.24
CA TYR A 270 5.77 -8.34 -5.94
C TYR A 270 4.70 -9.26 -6.52
N ILE A 271 4.75 -9.61 -7.82
CA ILE A 271 3.76 -10.50 -8.44
C ILE A 271 3.73 -11.87 -7.75
N ALA A 272 4.89 -12.42 -7.37
CA ALA A 272 4.96 -13.67 -6.62
C ALA A 272 4.29 -13.54 -5.24
N ALA A 273 4.51 -12.43 -4.53
CA ALA A 273 3.85 -12.14 -3.25
C ALA A 273 2.32 -12.00 -3.42
N VAL A 274 1.84 -11.33 -4.47
CA VAL A 274 0.40 -11.24 -4.76
C VAL A 274 -0.19 -12.62 -5.04
N LEU A 275 0.47 -13.44 -5.85
CA LEU A 275 -0.01 -14.79 -6.20
C LEU A 275 -0.15 -15.70 -4.98
N GLN A 276 0.67 -15.54 -3.94
CA GLN A 276 0.56 -16.33 -2.70
C GLN A 276 -0.72 -16.03 -1.92
N ASN A 277 -1.27 -14.82 -2.07
CA ASN A 277 -2.44 -14.34 -1.31
C ASN A 277 -3.74 -14.32 -2.15
N LEU A 278 -3.66 -14.70 -3.43
CA LEU A 278 -4.81 -14.72 -4.32
C LEU A 278 -5.59 -16.02 -4.20
N ASP A 279 -6.83 -15.90 -3.74
CA ASP A 279 -7.81 -16.99 -3.71
C ASP A 279 -8.97 -16.78 -4.72
N PRO A 280 -9.77 -17.82 -5.02
CA PRO A 280 -10.91 -17.71 -5.94
C PRO A 280 -11.94 -16.64 -5.58
N THR A 281 -12.17 -16.40 -4.29
CA THR A 281 -13.15 -15.44 -3.78
C THR A 281 -12.66 -14.02 -4.05
N ASN A 282 -11.40 -13.72 -3.75
CA ASN A 282 -10.76 -12.44 -3.98
C ASN A 282 -10.72 -12.10 -5.47
N VAL A 283 -10.36 -13.06 -6.33
CA VAL A 283 -10.37 -12.86 -7.79
C VAL A 283 -11.78 -12.59 -8.30
N LYS A 284 -12.79 -13.31 -7.79
CA LYS A 284 -14.20 -13.06 -8.14
C LYS A 284 -14.63 -11.65 -7.74
N TYR A 285 -14.27 -11.20 -6.54
CA TYR A 285 -14.56 -9.85 -6.06
C TYR A 285 -13.85 -8.77 -6.88
N LEU A 286 -12.58 -8.98 -7.22
CA LEU A 286 -11.83 -8.12 -8.12
C LEU A 286 -12.52 -8.01 -9.49
N LEU A 287 -12.89 -9.13 -10.12
CA LEU A 287 -13.54 -9.07 -11.44
C LEU A 287 -14.93 -8.41 -11.36
N ASN A 288 -15.66 -8.62 -10.28
CA ASN A 288 -16.96 -7.97 -10.08
C ASN A 288 -16.86 -6.45 -10.03
N SER A 289 -15.76 -5.87 -9.54
CA SER A 289 -15.58 -4.42 -9.53
C SER A 289 -15.45 -3.83 -10.95
N PHE A 290 -15.01 -4.63 -11.92
CA PHE A 290 -15.00 -4.23 -13.34
C PHE A 290 -16.35 -4.39 -14.04
N THR A 291 -17.36 -4.96 -13.37
CA THR A 291 -18.71 -5.18 -13.92
C THR A 291 -19.75 -4.16 -13.45
N ILE A 292 -19.33 -3.14 -12.69
CA ILE A 292 -20.24 -2.13 -12.12
C ILE A 292 -20.98 -1.37 -13.22
N ASP A 293 -20.27 -0.93 -14.26
CA ASP A 293 -20.82 -0.14 -15.36
C ASP A 293 -20.10 -0.42 -16.68
N ASN A 294 -20.49 0.26 -17.76
CA ASN A 294 -19.85 0.07 -19.07
C ASN A 294 -18.42 0.65 -19.12
N LYS A 295 -18.13 1.67 -18.32
CA LYS A 295 -16.81 2.35 -18.30
C LYS A 295 -15.74 1.43 -17.71
N THR A 296 -16.03 0.84 -16.56
CA THR A 296 -15.18 -0.13 -15.86
C THR A 296 -14.95 -1.39 -16.69
N ARG A 297 -15.99 -1.92 -17.36
CA ARG A 297 -15.87 -3.05 -18.30
C ARG A 297 -14.92 -2.73 -19.47
N LYS A 298 -15.09 -1.57 -20.10
CA LYS A 298 -14.22 -1.12 -21.20
C LYS A 298 -12.79 -0.88 -20.72
N HIS A 299 -12.61 -0.38 -19.50
CA HIS A 299 -11.29 -0.21 -18.90
C HIS A 299 -10.60 -1.57 -18.72
N PHE A 300 -11.28 -2.58 -18.16
CA PHE A 300 -10.75 -3.94 -18.06
C PHE A 300 -10.31 -4.47 -19.44
N ARG A 301 -11.20 -4.41 -20.44
CA ARG A 301 -10.84 -4.84 -21.80
C ARG A 301 -9.63 -4.09 -22.32
N ALA A 302 -9.62 -2.76 -22.21
CA ALA A 302 -8.59 -1.90 -22.76
C ALA A 302 -7.22 -2.16 -22.12
N CYS A 303 -7.16 -2.38 -20.81
CA CYS A 303 -5.92 -2.75 -20.13
C CYS A 303 -5.53 -4.17 -20.51
N PHE A 304 -6.30 -5.18 -20.08
CA PHE A 304 -5.90 -6.59 -20.16
C PHE A 304 -5.83 -7.15 -21.60
N SER A 305 -6.33 -6.46 -22.62
CA SER A 305 -6.17 -6.87 -24.03
C SER A 305 -4.86 -6.43 -24.66
N GLN A 306 -4.06 -5.56 -24.04
CA GLN A 306 -2.84 -5.03 -24.68
C GLN A 306 -1.79 -6.12 -24.91
N ARG A 307 -1.58 -6.97 -23.91
CA ARG A 307 -0.59 -8.05 -23.92
C ARG A 307 -1.07 -9.20 -23.00
N PRO A 308 -0.49 -10.40 -23.09
CA PRO A 308 -0.76 -11.45 -22.12
C PRO A 308 -0.47 -10.98 -20.69
N HIS A 309 -1.39 -11.28 -19.76
CA HIS A 309 -1.32 -10.83 -18.37
C HIS A 309 -1.33 -12.02 -17.40
N TRP A 310 -0.43 -12.01 -16.41
CA TRP A 310 -0.25 -13.11 -15.44
C TRP A 310 -1.53 -13.44 -14.66
N LEU A 311 -2.30 -12.43 -14.21
CA LEU A 311 -3.59 -12.63 -13.53
C LEU A 311 -4.58 -13.45 -14.39
N LEU A 312 -4.70 -13.12 -15.68
CA LEU A 312 -5.58 -13.86 -16.58
C LEU A 312 -5.08 -15.30 -16.79
N LYS A 313 -3.76 -15.48 -16.93
CA LYS A 313 -3.14 -16.81 -17.03
C LYS A 313 -3.45 -17.63 -15.78
N HIS A 314 -3.30 -17.05 -14.59
CA HIS A 314 -3.61 -17.69 -13.32
C HIS A 314 -5.08 -18.09 -13.22
N ILE A 315 -6.01 -17.22 -13.65
CA ILE A 315 -7.44 -17.57 -13.69
C ILE A 315 -7.68 -18.78 -14.60
N VAL A 316 -7.10 -18.79 -15.80
CA VAL A 316 -7.24 -19.90 -16.76
C VAL A 316 -6.68 -21.20 -16.20
N SER A 317 -5.50 -21.17 -15.58
CA SER A 317 -4.80 -22.37 -15.13
C SER A 317 -5.30 -22.91 -13.80
N SER A 318 -5.70 -22.04 -12.88
CA SER A 318 -5.86 -22.38 -11.47
C SER A 318 -7.29 -22.17 -10.97
N ILE A 319 -8.06 -21.27 -11.59
CA ILE A 319 -9.42 -20.92 -11.12
C ILE A 319 -10.40 -20.76 -12.31
N PRO A 320 -10.51 -21.77 -13.21
CA PRO A 320 -11.23 -21.63 -14.47
C PRO A 320 -12.75 -21.43 -14.29
N ASP A 321 -13.32 -21.83 -13.15
CA ASP A 321 -14.74 -21.62 -12.81
C ASP A 321 -15.18 -20.16 -12.96
N ILE A 322 -14.27 -19.21 -12.77
CA ILE A 322 -14.51 -17.77 -12.99
C ILE A 322 -14.89 -17.48 -14.44
N ILE A 323 -14.25 -18.14 -15.41
CA ILE A 323 -14.50 -17.93 -16.85
C ILE A 323 -15.89 -18.45 -17.22
N PHE A 324 -16.28 -19.60 -16.66
CA PHE A 324 -17.64 -20.14 -16.83
C PHE A 324 -18.69 -19.16 -16.25
N ASP A 325 -18.44 -18.56 -15.07
CA ASP A 325 -19.36 -17.56 -14.51
C ASP A 325 -19.48 -16.30 -15.39
N LEU A 326 -18.38 -15.81 -15.96
CA LEU A 326 -18.40 -14.68 -16.90
C LEU A 326 -19.24 -14.97 -18.16
N ILE A 327 -19.17 -16.20 -18.69
CA ILE A 327 -20.01 -16.65 -19.81
C ILE A 327 -21.48 -16.64 -19.40
N ARG A 328 -21.81 -17.28 -18.27
CA ARG A 328 -23.17 -17.35 -17.74
C ARG A 328 -23.79 -15.96 -17.54
N ARG A 329 -22.96 -14.98 -17.18
CA ARG A 329 -23.35 -13.58 -16.95
C ARG A 329 -23.31 -12.69 -18.19
N ASN A 330 -22.91 -13.22 -19.35
CA ASN A 330 -22.78 -12.48 -20.61
C ASN A 330 -21.77 -11.31 -20.57
N GLU A 331 -20.70 -11.42 -19.77
CA GLU A 331 -19.69 -10.35 -19.56
C GLU A 331 -18.65 -10.28 -20.69
N LYS A 332 -19.10 -9.97 -21.92
CA LYS A 332 -18.27 -10.02 -23.14
C LYS A 332 -17.00 -9.17 -23.09
N GLU A 333 -17.07 -7.99 -22.50
CA GLU A 333 -15.91 -7.09 -22.39
C GLU A 333 -14.82 -7.71 -21.49
N LEU A 334 -15.21 -8.42 -20.43
CA LEU A 334 -14.27 -9.14 -19.57
C LEU A 334 -13.77 -10.43 -20.21
N LEU A 335 -14.59 -11.09 -21.03
CA LEU A 335 -14.17 -12.29 -21.79
C LEU A 335 -13.16 -11.98 -22.90
N ALA A 336 -13.21 -10.79 -23.50
CA ALA A 336 -12.40 -10.43 -24.67
C ALA A 336 -10.88 -10.60 -24.46
N PRO A 337 -10.26 -10.14 -23.35
CA PRO A 337 -8.85 -10.41 -23.07
C PRO A 337 -8.48 -11.91 -23.02
N PHE A 338 -9.32 -12.75 -22.40
CA PHE A 338 -9.07 -14.20 -22.34
C PHE A 338 -9.09 -14.82 -23.73
N LEU A 339 -10.10 -14.49 -24.52
CA LEU A 339 -10.27 -15.00 -25.89
C LEU A 339 -9.13 -14.53 -26.82
N LYS A 340 -8.61 -13.32 -26.59
CA LYS A 340 -7.52 -12.76 -27.38
C LYS A 340 -6.18 -13.47 -27.14
N HIS A 341 -5.85 -13.74 -25.87
CA HIS A 341 -4.49 -14.16 -25.49
C HIS A 341 -4.35 -15.63 -25.07
N TYR A 342 -5.44 -16.28 -24.64
CA TYR A 342 -5.40 -17.61 -24.02
C TYR A 342 -6.32 -18.63 -24.72
N LYS A 343 -6.62 -18.40 -26.00
CA LYS A 343 -7.56 -19.24 -26.76
C LYS A 343 -7.25 -20.73 -26.69
N ARG A 344 -5.98 -21.13 -26.78
CA ARG A 344 -5.58 -22.55 -26.81
C ARG A 344 -5.93 -23.25 -25.51
N GLU A 345 -5.66 -22.59 -24.40
CA GLU A 345 -5.96 -23.05 -23.05
C GLU A 345 -7.48 -23.10 -22.82
N LEU A 346 -8.21 -22.08 -23.28
CA LEU A 346 -9.67 -22.02 -23.15
C LEU A 346 -10.40 -23.18 -23.87
N VAL A 347 -9.90 -23.66 -25.01
CA VAL A 347 -10.48 -24.83 -25.72
C VAL A 347 -10.46 -26.09 -24.86
N MET A 348 -9.47 -26.21 -23.98
CA MET A 348 -9.26 -27.39 -23.14
C MET A 348 -10.02 -27.32 -21.80
N LEU A 349 -10.58 -26.16 -21.46
CA LEU A 349 -11.30 -26.01 -20.20
C LEU A 349 -12.64 -26.76 -20.22
N GLN A 350 -12.87 -27.51 -19.14
CA GLN A 350 -14.12 -28.20 -18.86
C GLN A 350 -14.60 -27.82 -17.46
N ASN A 351 -15.90 -27.66 -17.30
CA ASN A 351 -16.48 -27.45 -15.98
C ASN A 351 -16.60 -28.78 -15.21
N LYS A 352 -17.15 -28.72 -13.99
CA LYS A 352 -17.37 -29.90 -13.13
C LYS A 352 -18.25 -31.00 -13.76
N ASN A 353 -19.04 -30.67 -14.78
CA ASN A 353 -19.89 -31.61 -15.52
C ASN A 353 -19.24 -32.10 -16.83
N GLY A 354 -17.96 -31.79 -17.07
CA GLY A 354 -17.27 -32.13 -18.32
C GLY A 354 -17.65 -31.26 -19.52
N HIS A 355 -18.47 -30.22 -19.34
CA HIS A 355 -18.86 -29.34 -20.44
C HIS A 355 -17.74 -28.35 -20.77
N THR A 356 -17.41 -28.24 -22.06
CA THR A 356 -16.60 -27.15 -22.62
C THR A 356 -17.27 -25.80 -22.41
N LEU A 357 -16.51 -24.71 -22.59
CA LEU A 357 -17.04 -23.34 -22.50
C LEU A 357 -18.26 -23.10 -23.42
N LEU A 358 -18.22 -23.60 -24.67
CA LEU A 358 -19.33 -23.45 -25.62
C LEU A 358 -20.56 -24.29 -25.22
N GLN A 359 -20.35 -25.55 -24.79
CA GLN A 359 -21.44 -26.40 -24.29
C GLN A 359 -22.09 -25.80 -23.04
N HIS A 360 -21.29 -25.26 -22.12
CA HIS A 360 -21.79 -24.54 -20.96
C HIS A 360 -22.62 -23.33 -21.35
N ALA A 361 -22.17 -22.53 -22.33
CA ALA A 361 -22.92 -21.38 -22.84
C ALA A 361 -24.29 -21.77 -23.42
N MET A 362 -24.34 -22.85 -24.22
CA MET A 362 -25.57 -23.31 -24.89
C MET A 362 -26.59 -23.95 -23.95
N THR A 363 -26.13 -24.54 -22.85
CA THR A 363 -26.98 -25.24 -21.87
C THR A 363 -27.37 -24.38 -20.67
N SER A 364 -26.69 -23.25 -20.46
CA SER A 364 -26.97 -22.35 -19.34
C SER A 364 -28.15 -21.43 -19.64
N ARG A 365 -29.11 -21.37 -18.71
CA ARG A 365 -30.25 -20.45 -18.78
C ARG A 365 -29.77 -18.99 -18.72
N GLY A 366 -30.26 -18.14 -19.64
CA GLY A 366 -30.02 -16.70 -19.63
C GLY A 366 -28.76 -16.24 -20.37
N VAL A 367 -28.01 -17.15 -20.98
CA VAL A 367 -26.92 -16.78 -21.90
C VAL A 367 -27.53 -16.31 -23.23
N VAL A 368 -27.12 -15.14 -23.70
CA VAL A 368 -27.63 -14.55 -24.95
C VAL A 368 -26.87 -15.06 -26.16
N GLU A 369 -27.53 -15.15 -27.32
CA GLU A 369 -26.93 -15.68 -28.57
C GLU A 369 -25.65 -14.96 -28.95
N ASN A 370 -25.56 -13.64 -28.73
CA ASN A 370 -24.35 -12.89 -29.01
C ASN A 370 -23.12 -13.37 -28.21
N THR A 371 -23.30 -13.92 -27.01
CA THR A 371 -22.22 -14.52 -26.21
C THR A 371 -21.83 -15.87 -26.81
N VAL A 372 -22.80 -16.68 -27.24
CA VAL A 372 -22.56 -17.96 -27.93
C VAL A 372 -21.80 -17.72 -29.25
N GLN A 373 -22.20 -16.73 -30.03
CA GLN A 373 -21.54 -16.34 -31.27
C GLN A 373 -20.11 -15.85 -31.03
N LEU A 374 -19.86 -15.08 -29.97
CA LEU A 374 -18.51 -14.68 -29.57
C LEU A 374 -17.59 -15.89 -29.35
N LEU A 375 -18.07 -16.92 -28.63
CA LEU A 375 -17.31 -18.14 -28.37
C LEU A 375 -17.09 -18.97 -29.65
N ARG A 376 -18.09 -19.05 -30.54
CA ARG A 376 -17.97 -19.71 -31.85
C ARG A 376 -16.94 -19.02 -32.74
N GLN A 377 -17.01 -17.70 -32.86
CA GLN A 377 -16.08 -16.88 -33.65
C GLN A 377 -14.66 -16.93 -33.08
N ALA A 378 -14.54 -16.97 -31.75
CA ALA A 378 -13.26 -17.22 -31.09
C ALA A 378 -12.71 -18.64 -31.37
N GLY A 379 -13.46 -19.53 -32.01
CA GLY A 379 -13.02 -20.88 -32.37
C GLY A 379 -12.86 -21.80 -31.18
N LEU A 380 -13.68 -21.63 -30.14
CA LEU A 380 -13.71 -22.50 -28.95
C LEU A 380 -14.51 -23.80 -29.19
N VAL A 381 -14.35 -24.37 -30.38
CA VAL A 381 -14.96 -25.66 -30.74
C VAL A 381 -13.89 -26.72 -30.51
N GLN A 382 -14.19 -27.77 -29.73
CA GLN A 382 -13.27 -28.90 -29.64
C GLN A 382 -13.07 -29.49 -31.04
N SER A 383 -11.83 -29.55 -31.49
CA SER A 383 -11.44 -30.51 -32.52
C SER A 383 -11.75 -31.89 -31.97
N LYS A 384 -12.60 -32.63 -32.68
CA LYS A 384 -12.90 -34.04 -32.39
C LYS A 384 -11.63 -34.87 -32.31
#